data_AF-A0A086YZU5-F1
#
_entry.id   AF-A0A086YZU5-F1
#
_cell.length_a   1.000
_cell.length_b   1.000
_cell.length_c   1.000
_cell.angle_alpha   90.00
_cell.angle_beta   90.00
_cell.angle_gamma   90.00
#
_symmetry.space_group_name_H-M   'P 1'
#
loop_
_entity.id
_entity.type
_entity.pdbx_description
1 polymer ?
#
loop_
_entity_poly.entity_id
_entity_poly.type
_entity_poly.pdbx_seq_one_letter_code
_entity_poly.pdbx_strand_id
1 'polypeptide(L)'
;MAYPVQNLIVQAGGKKKHKAGPLDAPVALWNPDGTPFIPGTAPGTQGLEPQPGPVGPQGDMGPAGPKGDDGLSLTAIELTADKDGTITGGTGTLSDGSTIPITVKRA
;
A
#
# COMPACT_ATOMS: atom_id res chain seq x y z
N MET A 1 -35.78 18.82 5.13
CA MET A 1 -35.25 19.36 6.40
C MET A 1 -33.88 19.94 6.10
N ALA A 2 -33.71 21.26 6.21
CA ALA A 2 -32.40 21.90 5.99
C ALA A 2 -31.57 21.72 7.26
N TYR A 3 -30.40 21.09 7.16
CA TYR A 3 -29.47 21.03 8.27
C TYR A 3 -28.93 22.45 8.55
N PRO A 4 -28.90 22.92 9.80
CA PRO A 4 -28.36 24.23 10.10
C PRO A 4 -26.86 24.25 9.77
N VAL A 5 -26.45 25.18 8.90
CA VAL A 5 -25.03 25.47 8.65
C VAL A 5 -24.60 26.54 9.63
N GLN A 6 -23.49 26.32 10.33
CA GLN A 6 -22.94 27.30 11.26
C GLN A 6 -22.01 28.27 10.51
N ASN A 7 -22.29 29.58 10.55
CA ASN A 7 -21.43 30.59 9.93
C ASN A 7 -20.32 31.01 10.90
N LEU A 8 -19.06 30.87 10.50
CA LEU A 8 -17.89 31.32 11.25
C LEU A 8 -17.21 32.47 10.50
N ILE A 9 -16.86 33.55 11.22
CA ILE A 9 -16.11 34.68 10.65
C ILE A 9 -14.61 34.45 10.86
N VAL A 10 -13.83 34.55 9.79
CA VAL A 10 -12.36 34.47 9.85
C VAL A 10 -11.81 35.69 10.57
N GLN A 11 -11.22 35.47 11.74
CA GLN A 11 -10.56 36.51 12.53
C GLN A 11 -9.06 36.46 12.29
N ALA A 12 -8.41 37.63 12.23
CA ALA A 12 -6.95 37.70 12.24
C ALA A 12 -6.44 37.02 13.53
N GLY A 13 -5.46 36.12 13.39
CA GLY A 13 -5.00 35.25 14.47
C GLY A 13 -4.55 36.03 15.71
N GLY A 14 -5.44 36.11 16.70
CA GLY A 14 -5.09 36.59 18.04
C GLY A 14 -4.31 35.51 18.79
N LYS A 15 -3.33 35.92 19.62
CA LYS A 15 -2.45 35.02 20.41
C LYS A 15 -3.18 34.16 21.47
N LYS A 16 -4.52 34.13 21.48
CA LYS A 16 -5.32 33.39 22.46
C LYS A 16 -5.67 32.01 21.90
N LYS A 17 -5.13 30.98 22.52
CA LYS A 17 -5.42 29.58 22.19
C LYS A 17 -6.84 29.26 22.64
N HIS A 18 -7.74 29.01 21.69
CA HIS A 18 -9.07 28.48 21.99
C HIS A 18 -9.02 26.95 22.03
N LYS A 19 -9.76 26.34 22.96
CA LYS A 19 -9.85 24.87 23.08
C LYS A 19 -10.67 24.34 21.90
N ALA A 20 -10.05 23.54 21.02
CA ALA A 20 -10.77 22.91 19.91
C ALA A 20 -11.80 21.91 20.46
N GLY A 21 -13.03 22.00 19.97
CA GLY A 21 -14.14 21.08 20.26
C GLY A 21 -14.69 20.47 18.97
N PRO A 22 -15.44 19.35 19.07
CA PRO A 22 -16.08 18.73 17.90
C PRO A 22 -17.10 19.69 17.28
N LEU A 23 -17.15 19.72 15.94
CA LEU A 23 -18.14 20.47 15.17
C LEU A 23 -19.21 19.48 14.70
N ASP A 24 -20.41 19.57 15.26
CA ASP A 24 -21.52 18.66 14.99
C ASP A 24 -22.37 19.06 13.76
N ALA A 25 -22.02 20.18 13.11
CA ALA A 25 -22.71 20.73 11.96
C ALA A 25 -21.73 21.22 10.89
N PRO A 26 -22.12 21.18 9.60
CA PRO A 26 -21.32 21.78 8.53
C PRO A 26 -21.13 23.29 8.79
N VAL A 27 -19.91 23.79 8.53
CA VAL A 27 -19.53 25.19 8.77
C VAL A 27 -19.32 25.91 7.44
N ALA A 28 -19.81 27.14 7.33
CA ALA A 28 -19.46 28.08 6.27
C ALA A 28 -18.58 29.18 6.84
N LEU A 29 -17.44 29.43 6.20
CA LEU A 29 -16.50 30.47 6.63
C LEU A 29 -16.76 31.76 5.84
N TRP A 30 -16.77 32.88 6.54
CA TRP A 30 -17.00 34.22 5.99
C TRP A 30 -15.88 35.16 6.40
N ASN A 31 -15.53 36.10 5.53
CA ASN A 31 -14.65 37.21 5.86
C ASN A 31 -15.39 38.24 6.76
N PRO A 32 -14.66 39.09 7.51
CA PRO A 32 -15.27 40.18 8.28
C PRO A 32 -16.08 41.19 7.44
N ASP A 33 -15.81 41.27 6.14
CA ASP A 33 -16.55 42.10 5.18
C ASP A 33 -17.89 41.48 4.74
N GLY A 34 -18.23 40.29 5.24
CA GLY A 34 -19.45 39.59 4.90
C GLY A 34 -19.43 38.91 3.54
N THR A 35 -18.26 38.63 2.96
CA THR A 35 -18.11 37.75 1.77
C THR A 35 -17.75 36.32 2.16
N PRO A 36 -18.11 35.30 1.34
CA PRO A 36 -17.67 33.92 1.60
C PRO A 36 -16.14 33.83 1.57
N PHE A 37 -15.56 33.09 2.52
CA PHE A 37 -14.11 32.86 2.54
C PHE A 37 -13.74 31.89 1.42
N ILE A 38 -12.88 32.35 0.49
CA ILE A 38 -12.30 31.52 -0.56
C ILE A 38 -10.81 31.34 -0.23
N PRO A 39 -10.35 30.10 0.05
CA PRO A 39 -8.95 29.86 0.35
C PRO A 39 -8.06 30.25 -0.83
N GLY A 40 -7.01 31.04 -0.58
CA GLY A 40 -6.05 31.49 -1.60
C GLY A 40 -6.25 32.92 -2.10
N THR A 41 -7.31 33.62 -1.69
CA THR A 41 -7.50 35.05 -2.00
C THR A 41 -7.19 35.89 -0.76
N ALA A 42 -6.03 36.55 -0.71
CA ALA A 42 -5.86 37.68 0.20
C ALA A 42 -6.80 38.81 -0.25
N PRO A 43 -7.42 39.59 0.66
CA PRO A 43 -8.20 40.76 0.27
C PRO A 43 -7.27 41.74 -0.45
N GLY A 44 -7.39 41.86 -1.78
CA GLY A 44 -6.58 42.77 -2.61
C GLY A 44 -5.79 42.13 -3.76
N THR A 45 -5.69 40.81 -3.86
CA THR A 45 -5.00 40.15 -4.99
C THR A 45 -5.95 39.27 -5.79
N GLN A 46 -7.05 39.85 -6.27
CA GLN A 46 -7.92 39.19 -7.23
C GLN A 46 -7.22 39.21 -8.60
N GLY A 47 -6.47 38.16 -8.95
CA GLY A 47 -5.88 38.09 -10.29
C GLY A 47 -4.91 36.96 -10.60
N LEU A 48 -4.30 36.29 -9.61
CA LEU A 48 -3.38 35.18 -9.90
C LEU A 48 -3.72 34.02 -8.96
N GLU A 49 -4.57 33.12 -9.42
CA GLU A 49 -4.75 31.82 -8.78
C GLU A 49 -3.37 31.13 -8.77
N PRO A 50 -2.83 30.72 -7.60
CA PRO A 50 -1.57 30.01 -7.57
C PRO A 50 -1.77 28.68 -8.29
N GLN A 51 -1.10 28.52 -9.44
CA GLN A 51 -1.09 27.24 -10.14
C GLN A 51 -0.64 26.15 -9.14
N PRO A 52 -1.35 25.01 -9.07
CA PRO A 52 -0.87 23.86 -8.32
C PRO A 52 0.58 23.59 -8.70
N GLY A 53 1.44 23.42 -7.69
CA GLY A 53 2.84 23.08 -7.92
C GLY A 53 2.94 21.79 -8.75
N PRO A 54 4.05 21.60 -9.50
CA PRO A 54 4.23 20.39 -10.27
C PRO A 54 4.08 19.16 -9.37
N VAL A 55 3.49 18.09 -9.92
CA VAL A 55 3.48 16.79 -9.26
C VAL A 55 4.92 16.41 -8.93
N GLY A 56 5.15 15.98 -7.68
CA GLY A 56 6.47 15.56 -7.23
C GLY A 56 7.02 14.40 -8.08
N PRO A 57 8.35 14.22 -8.14
CA PRO A 57 8.92 13.10 -8.88
C PRO A 57 8.37 11.78 -8.35
N GLN A 58 8.24 10.81 -9.25
CA GLN A 58 7.95 9.43 -8.86
C GLN A 58 9.05 8.95 -7.90
N GLY A 59 8.66 8.27 -6.82
CA GLY A 59 9.61 7.68 -5.88
C GLY A 59 10.49 6.62 -6.54
N ASP A 60 11.66 6.39 -5.95
CA ASP A 60 12.59 5.38 -6.44
C ASP A 60 11.95 3.97 -6.42
N MET A 61 12.41 3.13 -7.34
CA MET A 61 12.08 1.71 -7.32
C MET A 61 12.55 1.09 -6.00
N GLY A 62 11.70 0.25 -5.41
CA GLY A 62 12.07 -0.51 -4.21
C GLY A 62 13.30 -1.41 -4.43
N PRO A 63 13.97 -1.84 -3.36
CA PRO A 63 15.10 -2.76 -3.48
C PRO A 63 14.67 -4.08 -4.13
N ALA A 64 15.62 -4.75 -4.79
CA ALA A 64 15.40 -6.11 -5.25
C ALA A 64 15.06 -7.04 -4.07
N GLY A 65 14.22 -8.04 -4.32
CA GLY A 65 13.90 -9.08 -3.34
C GLY A 65 15.14 -9.92 -2.99
N PRO A 66 15.11 -10.66 -1.86
CA PRO A 66 16.19 -11.58 -1.51
C PRO A 66 16.36 -12.66 -2.57
N LYS A 67 17.58 -13.19 -2.68
CA LYS A 67 17.86 -14.39 -3.46
C LYS A 67 17.02 -15.55 -2.90
N GLY A 68 16.43 -16.35 -3.78
CA GLY A 68 15.79 -17.60 -3.38
C GLY A 68 16.81 -18.62 -2.83
N ASP A 69 16.32 -19.56 -2.04
CA ASP A 69 17.14 -20.65 -1.49
C ASP A 69 17.79 -21.49 -2.60
N ASP A 70 18.90 -22.15 -2.25
CA ASP A 70 19.57 -23.08 -3.16
C ASP A 70 18.70 -24.33 -3.39
N GLY A 71 18.74 -24.88 -4.60
CA GLY A 71 17.97 -26.07 -4.96
C GLY A 71 18.54 -27.34 -4.31
N LEU A 72 17.66 -28.25 -3.89
CA LEU A 72 18.06 -29.59 -3.43
C LEU A 72 18.48 -30.47 -4.61
N SER A 73 19.56 -31.22 -4.43
CA SER A 73 20.06 -32.19 -5.42
C SER A 73 19.77 -33.62 -4.96
N LEU A 74 19.65 -34.57 -5.89
CA LEU A 74 19.56 -35.99 -5.56
C LEU A 74 20.93 -36.54 -5.17
N THR A 75 21.01 -37.21 -4.02
CA THR A 75 22.22 -37.83 -3.49
C THR A 75 22.23 -39.35 -3.69
N ALA A 76 21.06 -39.98 -3.65
CA ALA A 76 20.91 -41.43 -3.88
C ALA A 76 19.59 -41.75 -4.57
N ILE A 77 19.57 -42.87 -5.29
CA ILE A 77 18.37 -43.43 -5.92
C ILE A 77 18.33 -44.91 -5.59
N GLU A 78 17.21 -45.36 -5.05
CA GLU A 78 16.87 -46.78 -4.90
C GLU A 78 15.72 -47.11 -5.84
N LEU A 79 15.86 -48.17 -6.62
CA LEU A 79 14.84 -48.62 -7.57
C LEU A 79 14.18 -49.89 -7.06
N THR A 80 12.85 -49.96 -7.19
CA THR A 80 12.07 -51.14 -6.83
C THR A 80 11.73 -51.92 -8.10
N ALA A 81 12.24 -53.14 -8.19
CA ALA A 81 11.87 -54.10 -9.22
C ALA A 81 10.77 -55.05 -8.72
N ASP A 82 9.88 -55.47 -9.62
CA ASP A 82 8.97 -56.59 -9.37
C ASP A 82 9.72 -57.94 -9.45
N LYS A 83 9.00 -59.03 -9.19
CA LYS A 83 9.56 -60.40 -9.20
C LYS A 83 10.10 -60.81 -10.58
N ASP A 84 9.68 -60.10 -11.63
CA ASP A 84 10.05 -60.35 -13.01
C ASP A 84 11.21 -59.44 -13.47
N GLY A 85 11.74 -58.60 -12.56
CA GLY A 85 12.84 -57.67 -12.81
C GLY A 85 12.42 -56.33 -13.40
N THR A 86 11.12 -56.05 -13.52
CA THR A 86 10.63 -54.80 -14.06
C THR A 86 10.56 -53.70 -12.99
N ILE A 87 11.09 -52.52 -13.31
CA ILE A 87 11.03 -51.39 -12.38
C ILE A 87 9.59 -50.88 -12.26
N THR A 88 9.08 -50.86 -11.03
CA THR A 88 7.72 -50.42 -10.69
C THR A 88 7.71 -49.10 -9.92
N GLY A 89 8.84 -48.73 -9.31
CA GLY A 89 8.99 -47.50 -8.55
C GLY A 89 10.39 -47.31 -8.04
N GLY A 90 10.54 -46.40 -7.10
CA GLY A 90 11.79 -46.17 -6.38
C GLY A 90 11.66 -45.05 -5.35
N THR A 91 12.77 -44.72 -4.71
CA THR A 91 12.89 -43.61 -3.79
C THR A 91 14.16 -42.82 -4.10
N GLY A 92 14.06 -41.50 -4.15
CA GLY A 92 15.19 -40.58 -4.29
C GLY A 92 15.50 -39.92 -2.96
N THR A 93 16.77 -39.92 -2.55
CA THR A 93 17.23 -39.16 -1.38
C THR A 93 17.78 -37.81 -1.85
N LEU A 94 17.37 -36.74 -1.19
CA LEU A 94 17.79 -35.37 -1.48
C LEU A 94 19.01 -34.99 -0.63
N SER A 95 19.63 -33.85 -0.95
CA SER A 95 20.82 -33.34 -0.27
C SER A 95 20.58 -32.91 1.18
N ASP A 96 19.33 -32.72 1.58
CA ASP A 96 18.91 -32.47 2.96
C ASP A 96 18.63 -33.78 3.75
N GLY A 97 18.79 -34.94 3.10
CA GLY A 97 18.47 -36.25 3.67
C GLY A 97 17.00 -36.64 3.57
N SER A 98 16.13 -35.77 3.05
CA SER A 98 14.72 -36.09 2.81
C SER A 98 14.58 -37.12 1.68
N THR A 99 13.55 -37.95 1.74
CA THR A 99 13.27 -38.98 0.71
C THR A 99 11.98 -38.68 -0.02
N ILE A 100 12.00 -38.81 -1.35
CA ILE A 100 10.83 -38.64 -2.23
C ILE A 100 10.52 -39.92 -3.01
N PRO A 101 9.23 -40.28 -3.22
CA PRO A 101 8.87 -41.44 -4.02
C PRO A 101 9.04 -41.15 -5.53
N ILE A 102 9.55 -42.14 -6.26
CA ILE A 102 9.67 -42.15 -7.71
C ILE A 102 8.59 -43.08 -8.26
N THR A 103 7.66 -42.51 -9.04
CA THR A 103 6.58 -43.26 -9.69
C THR A 103 6.93 -43.50 -11.16
N VAL A 104 6.92 -44.77 -11.58
CA VAL A 104 7.12 -45.14 -12.99
C VAL A 104 5.78 -45.16 -13.72
N LYS A 105 5.62 -44.33 -14.76
CA LYS A 105 4.47 -44.37 -15.68
C LYS A 105 4.89 -45.03 -16.99
N ARG A 106 4.17 -46.07 -17.42
CA ARG A 106 4.38 -46.76 -18.71
C ARG A 106 3.38 -46.24 -19.73
N ALA A 107 3.83 -46.05 -20.97
CA ALA A 107 3.01 -45.69 -22.11
C ALA A 107 2.53 -46.95 -22.86
#